data_AF-A0AAW1NC30-F1
#
_entry.id   AF-A0AAW1NC30-F1
#
_cell.length_a   1.000
_cell.length_b   1.000
_cell.length_c   1.000
_cell.angle_alpha   90.00
_cell.angle_beta   90.00
_cell.angle_gamma   90.00
#
_symmetry.space_group_name_H-M   'P 1'
#
loop_
_entity.id
_entity.type
_entity.pdbx_description
1 polymer ?
#
loop_
_entity_poly.entity_id
_entity_poly.type
_entity_poly.pdbx_seq_one_letter_code
_entity_poly.pdbx_strand_id
1 'polypeptide(L)'
;MVRFIKEVTLLLLLAMVSKLGQGMVLDHVKQATSDRYCLSWRMAVEANNVKGWPTIPTQCWRHVEGYMIGGQYNWDINLIIDQIYTYLDNVTLINDGYDAWILDVDDTCLSNLLYYRGKRFGCDPYNPMEFRSWALKGECTAIPAVLGLFNRLISTGFKVMLVTGRDELTLGPITVDNLLSEGYSGYDRLIMRGGDMGTSRGGRLP
;
A
#
# COMPACT_ATOMS: atom_id res chain seq x y z
N MET A 1 -61.96 -26.93 3.60
CA MET A 1 -60.75 -27.01 4.47
C MET A 1 -59.46 -27.01 3.65
N VAL A 2 -59.26 -27.93 2.69
CA VAL A 2 -58.01 -28.04 1.89
C VAL A 2 -57.68 -26.78 1.05
N ARG A 3 -58.68 -26.14 0.44
CA ARG A 3 -58.48 -24.91 -0.35
C ARG A 3 -58.02 -23.71 0.50
N PHE A 4 -58.63 -23.54 1.66
CA PHE A 4 -58.25 -22.52 2.64
C PHE A 4 -56.81 -22.72 3.16
N ILE A 5 -56.43 -23.98 3.45
CA ILE A 5 -55.06 -24.30 3.87
C ILE A 5 -54.05 -23.97 2.77
N LYS A 6 -54.35 -24.25 1.49
CA LYS A 6 -53.48 -23.93 0.34
C LYS A 6 -53.31 -22.42 0.12
N GLU A 7 -54.37 -21.64 0.30
CA GLU A 7 -54.33 -20.18 0.15
C GLU A 7 -53.50 -19.53 1.28
N VAL A 8 -53.66 -20.01 2.53
CA VAL A 8 -52.86 -19.53 3.67
C VAL A 8 -51.38 -19.92 3.53
N THR A 9 -51.06 -21.14 3.09
CA THR A 9 -49.65 -21.53 2.87
C THR A 9 -49.00 -20.78 1.72
N LEU A 10 -49.72 -20.46 0.64
CA LEU A 10 -49.21 -19.64 -0.45
C LEU A 10 -48.92 -18.20 0.00
N LEU A 11 -49.81 -17.60 0.79
CA LEU A 11 -49.60 -16.25 1.35
C LEU A 11 -48.39 -16.21 2.30
N LEU A 12 -48.22 -17.24 3.14
CA LEU A 12 -47.04 -17.36 4.00
C LEU A 12 -45.76 -17.52 3.18
N LEU A 13 -45.75 -18.35 2.13
CA LEU A 13 -44.60 -18.49 1.23
C LEU A 13 -44.26 -17.18 0.52
N LEU A 14 -45.26 -16.47 -0.02
CA LEU A 14 -45.06 -15.17 -0.67
C LEU A 14 -44.50 -14.13 0.32
N ALA A 15 -45.03 -14.07 1.54
CA ALA A 15 -44.54 -13.17 2.59
C ALA A 15 -43.07 -13.45 2.96
N MET A 16 -42.69 -14.72 3.04
CA MET A 16 -41.30 -15.13 3.32
C MET A 16 -40.36 -14.76 2.16
N VAL A 17 -40.76 -15.01 0.91
CA VAL A 17 -40.00 -14.62 -0.29
C VAL A 17 -39.82 -13.10 -0.37
N SER A 18 -40.87 -12.31 -0.06
CA SER A 18 -40.76 -10.85 -0.04
C SER A 18 -39.82 -10.33 1.05
N LYS A 19 -39.81 -10.95 2.24
CA LYS A 19 -38.87 -10.58 3.33
C LYS A 19 -37.42 -10.90 2.96
N LEU A 20 -37.16 -12.07 2.35
CA LEU A 20 -35.85 -12.46 1.83
C LEU A 20 -35.37 -11.48 0.74
N GLY A 21 -36.24 -11.12 -0.20
CA GLY A 21 -35.93 -10.15 -1.25
C GLY A 21 -35.62 -8.75 -0.68
N GLN A 22 -36.38 -8.28 0.30
CA GLN A 22 -36.13 -6.99 0.97
C GLN A 22 -34.82 -6.97 1.75
N GLY A 23 -34.48 -8.05 2.45
CA GLY A 23 -33.19 -8.18 3.16
C GLY A 23 -32.01 -8.10 2.19
N MET A 24 -32.07 -8.85 1.09
CA MET A 24 -31.02 -8.85 0.06
C MET A 24 -30.86 -7.47 -0.62
N VAL A 25 -31.96 -6.77 -0.89
CA VAL A 25 -31.92 -5.39 -1.43
C VAL A 25 -31.32 -4.41 -0.43
N LEU A 26 -31.71 -4.48 0.84
CA LEU A 26 -31.19 -3.60 1.89
C LEU A 26 -29.69 -3.81 2.10
N ASP A 27 -29.23 -5.06 2.10
CA ASP A 27 -27.81 -5.39 2.23
C ASP A 27 -27.01 -4.90 1.02
N HIS A 28 -27.53 -5.03 -0.21
CA HIS A 28 -26.90 -4.49 -1.39
C HIS A 28 -26.81 -2.94 -1.35
N VAL A 29 -27.88 -2.26 -0.92
CA VAL A 29 -27.88 -0.79 -0.80
C VAL A 29 -26.89 -0.31 0.26
N LYS A 30 -26.80 -1.00 1.41
CA LYS A 30 -25.81 -0.71 2.45
C LYS A 30 -24.38 -0.92 1.95
N GLN A 31 -24.12 -2.03 1.25
CA GLN A 31 -22.82 -2.31 0.67
C GLN A 31 -22.43 -1.24 -0.35
N ALA A 32 -23.33 -0.90 -1.29
CA ALA A 32 -23.07 0.13 -2.30
C ALA A 32 -22.84 1.53 -1.68
N THR A 33 -23.54 1.86 -0.59
CA THR A 33 -23.34 3.11 0.15
C THR A 33 -21.98 3.11 0.86
N SER A 34 -21.59 1.97 1.47
CA SER A 34 -20.27 1.78 2.07
C SER A 34 -19.17 1.95 1.02
N ASP A 35 -19.31 1.32 -0.15
CA ASP A 35 -18.31 1.38 -1.22
C ASP A 35 -18.08 2.82 -1.72
N ARG A 36 -19.15 3.61 -1.87
CA ARG A 36 -19.05 5.04 -2.24
C ARG A 36 -18.37 5.87 -1.16
N TYR A 37 -18.72 5.66 0.10
CA TYR A 37 -18.05 6.34 1.21
C TYR A 37 -16.57 6.01 1.22
N CYS A 38 -16.20 4.74 1.04
CA CYS A 38 -14.82 4.29 1.13
C CYS A 38 -13.94 4.79 -0.02
N LEU A 39 -14.51 4.92 -1.22
CA LEU A 39 -13.85 5.57 -2.34
C LEU A 39 -13.55 7.04 -2.02
N SER A 40 -14.56 7.79 -1.56
CA SER A 40 -14.39 9.19 -1.16
C SER A 40 -13.41 9.35 0.00
N TRP A 41 -13.46 8.45 0.98
CA TRP A 41 -12.55 8.42 2.12
C TRP A 41 -11.10 8.20 1.68
N ARG A 42 -10.83 7.20 0.81
CA ARG A 42 -9.50 6.96 0.27
C ARG A 42 -8.98 8.19 -0.46
N MET A 43 -9.77 8.76 -1.38
CA MET A 43 -9.37 9.98 -2.10
C MET A 43 -9.06 11.13 -1.13
N ALA A 44 -9.89 11.34 -0.11
CA ALA A 44 -9.67 12.37 0.88
C ALA A 44 -8.40 12.14 1.73
N VAL A 45 -8.03 10.89 1.99
CA VAL A 45 -6.75 10.53 2.65
C VAL A 45 -5.57 10.84 1.72
N GLU A 46 -5.59 10.38 0.47
CA GLU A 46 -4.52 10.64 -0.51
C GLU A 46 -4.33 12.13 -0.78
N ALA A 47 -5.43 12.90 -0.81
CA ALA A 47 -5.41 14.35 -0.96
C ALA A 47 -5.10 15.10 0.36
N ASN A 48 -4.77 14.39 1.43
CA ASN A 48 -4.43 14.96 2.75
C ASN A 48 -5.56 15.83 3.36
N ASN A 49 -6.82 15.57 3.01
CA ASN A 49 -8.01 16.22 3.57
C ASN A 49 -8.49 15.51 4.86
N VAL A 50 -8.21 14.22 5.00
CA VAL A 50 -8.47 13.43 6.22
C VAL A 50 -7.13 12.98 6.80
N LYS A 51 -6.85 13.37 8.05
CA LYS A 51 -5.55 13.16 8.73
C LYS A 51 -5.73 12.51 10.09
N GLY A 52 -4.64 11.94 10.62
CA GLY A 52 -4.60 11.42 11.99
C GLY A 52 -5.55 10.26 12.26
N TRP A 53 -5.94 9.52 11.22
CA TRP A 53 -6.78 8.34 11.36
C TRP A 53 -5.93 7.18 11.92
N PRO A 54 -6.36 6.52 13.01
CA PRO A 54 -5.56 5.48 13.66
C PRO A 54 -5.65 4.12 12.94
N THR A 55 -6.75 3.88 12.23
CA THR A 55 -7.02 2.68 11.42
C THR A 55 -7.93 3.05 10.25
N ILE A 56 -7.98 2.19 9.24
CA ILE A 56 -9.01 2.27 8.21
C ILE A 56 -10.39 2.07 8.85
N PRO A 57 -11.43 2.84 8.47
CA PRO A 57 -12.79 2.59 8.92
C PRO A 57 -13.20 1.14 8.60
N THR A 58 -13.70 0.40 9.59
CA THR A 58 -14.01 -1.05 9.43
C THR A 58 -14.92 -1.34 8.23
N GLN A 59 -15.85 -0.44 7.90
CA GLN A 59 -16.74 -0.54 6.74
C GLN A 59 -16.01 -0.47 5.38
N CYS A 60 -14.76 0.01 5.38
CA CYS A 60 -13.90 0.15 4.21
C CYS A 60 -12.87 -0.97 4.05
N TRP A 61 -12.87 -1.98 4.93
CA TRP A 61 -11.95 -3.11 4.81
C TRP A 61 -11.98 -3.74 3.41
N ARG A 62 -13.16 -4.14 2.93
CA ARG A 62 -13.31 -4.78 1.61
C ARG A 62 -12.93 -3.86 0.45
N HIS A 63 -13.19 -2.56 0.59
CA HIS A 63 -12.77 -1.56 -0.39
C HIS A 63 -11.25 -1.49 -0.48
N VAL A 64 -10.54 -1.38 0.65
CA VAL A 64 -9.08 -1.30 0.68
C VAL A 64 -8.43 -2.61 0.24
N GLU A 65 -8.96 -3.76 0.68
CA GLU A 65 -8.56 -5.07 0.17
C GLU A 65 -8.66 -5.10 -1.37
N GLY A 66 -9.85 -4.81 -1.91
CA GLY A 66 -10.07 -4.77 -3.36
C GLY A 66 -9.15 -3.78 -4.10
N TYR A 67 -8.87 -2.62 -3.52
CA TYR A 67 -7.94 -1.64 -4.08
C TYR A 67 -6.50 -2.17 -4.14
N MET A 68 -5.99 -2.70 -3.01
CA MET A 68 -4.60 -3.13 -2.87
C MET A 68 -4.27 -4.39 -3.67
N ILE A 69 -5.20 -5.36 -3.75
CA ILE A 69 -4.96 -6.65 -4.44
C ILE A 69 -5.74 -6.82 -5.74
N GLY A 70 -6.70 -5.95 -6.05
CA GLY A 70 -7.51 -6.01 -7.27
C GLY A 70 -6.92 -5.26 -8.47
N GLY A 71 -5.71 -4.71 -8.33
CA GLY A 71 -4.93 -4.13 -9.43
C GLY A 71 -5.03 -2.60 -9.59
N GLN A 72 -6.05 -1.95 -9.01
CA GLN A 72 -6.17 -0.48 -9.10
C GLN A 72 -4.97 0.23 -8.46
N TYR A 73 -4.45 -0.26 -7.32
CA TYR A 73 -3.22 0.25 -6.71
C TYR A 73 -2.04 0.28 -7.71
N ASN A 74 -1.85 -0.79 -8.48
CA ASN A 74 -0.77 -0.85 -9.48
C ASN A 74 -1.00 0.13 -10.64
N TRP A 75 -2.25 0.33 -11.08
CA TRP A 75 -2.58 1.35 -12.07
C TRP A 75 -2.27 2.75 -11.58
N ASP A 76 -2.66 3.07 -10.35
CA ASP A 76 -2.41 4.38 -9.73
C ASP A 76 -0.89 4.63 -9.62
N ILE A 77 -0.11 3.66 -9.15
CA ILE A 77 1.36 3.77 -9.07
C ILE A 77 2.00 3.92 -10.46
N ASN A 78 1.63 3.09 -11.44
CA ASN A 78 2.21 3.15 -12.79
C ASN A 78 1.97 4.52 -13.44
N LEU A 79 0.76 5.08 -13.28
CA LEU A 79 0.44 6.40 -13.79
C LEU A 79 1.38 7.47 -13.23
N ILE A 80 1.65 7.44 -11.92
CA ILE A 80 2.57 8.40 -11.29
C ILE A 80 4.02 8.19 -11.78
N ILE A 81 4.47 6.94 -11.95
CA ILE A 81 5.80 6.64 -12.48
C ILE A 81 5.94 7.16 -13.93
N ASP A 82 4.92 7.04 -14.76
CA ASP A 82 4.92 7.59 -16.13
C ASP A 82 5.03 9.13 -16.13
N GLN A 83 4.37 9.80 -15.17
CA GLN A 83 4.54 11.26 -15.00
C GLN A 83 5.96 11.61 -14.57
N ILE A 84 6.57 10.83 -13.66
CA ILE A 84 7.95 11.03 -13.23
C ILE A 84 8.92 10.82 -14.39
N TYR A 85 8.70 9.80 -15.22
CA TYR A 85 9.49 9.57 -16.43
C TYR A 85 9.43 10.73 -17.41
N THR A 86 8.22 11.28 -17.64
CA THR A 86 8.04 12.47 -18.47
C THR A 86 8.80 13.67 -17.90
N TYR A 87 8.81 13.84 -16.57
CA TYR A 87 9.61 14.87 -15.92
C TYR A 87 11.11 14.62 -16.15
N LEU A 88 11.61 13.41 -15.89
CA LEU A 88 13.02 13.05 -16.03
C LEU A 88 13.55 13.28 -17.44
N ASP A 89 12.75 13.03 -18.48
CA ASP A 89 13.14 13.28 -19.88
C ASP A 89 13.41 14.76 -20.20
N ASN A 90 12.94 15.67 -19.34
CA ASN A 90 13.16 17.10 -19.47
C ASN A 90 14.21 17.65 -18.48
N VAL A 91 14.80 16.80 -17.64
CA VAL A 91 15.84 17.20 -16.69
C VAL A 91 17.22 17.00 -17.32
N THR A 92 18.03 18.06 -17.34
CA THR A 92 19.45 17.98 -17.71
C THR A 92 20.31 18.00 -16.46
N LEU A 93 21.10 16.95 -16.24
CA LEU A 93 22.04 16.89 -15.13
C LEU A 93 23.24 17.80 -15.38
N ILE A 94 23.66 18.52 -14.34
CA ILE A 94 24.75 19.51 -14.44
C ILE A 94 26.12 18.82 -14.31
N ASN A 95 26.13 17.51 -13.98
CA ASN A 95 27.32 16.67 -13.81
C ASN A 95 28.31 17.21 -12.77
N ASP A 96 27.83 17.99 -11.80
CA ASP A 96 28.58 18.45 -10.63
C ASP A 96 28.58 17.41 -9.49
N GLY A 97 27.79 16.34 -9.65
CA GLY A 97 27.63 15.27 -8.68
C GLY A 97 26.69 15.61 -7.53
N TYR A 98 25.84 16.62 -7.66
CA TYR A 98 24.86 17.02 -6.62
C TYR A 98 23.40 16.77 -7.01
N ASP A 99 23.13 16.35 -8.25
CA ASP A 99 21.81 15.92 -8.69
C ASP A 99 21.37 14.64 -7.95
N ALA A 100 20.47 14.79 -6.98
CA ALA A 100 20.04 13.70 -6.10
C ALA A 100 18.53 13.46 -6.19
N TRP A 101 18.14 12.21 -5.96
CA TRP A 101 16.74 11.80 -5.82
C TRP A 101 16.54 11.07 -4.49
N ILE A 102 15.52 11.44 -3.74
CA ILE A 102 15.23 10.84 -2.43
C ILE A 102 14.03 9.92 -2.56
N LEU A 103 14.15 8.70 -2.06
CA LEU A 103 13.03 7.75 -1.95
C LEU A 103 12.85 7.34 -0.49
N ASP A 104 11.59 7.26 -0.06
CA ASP A 104 11.24 6.51 1.14
C ASP A 104 11.38 4.99 0.89
N VAL A 105 11.51 4.20 1.94
CA VAL A 105 11.62 2.74 1.85
C VAL A 105 10.26 2.06 2.02
N ASP A 106 9.60 2.23 3.16
CA ASP A 106 8.40 1.48 3.52
C ASP A 106 7.17 1.96 2.73
N ASP A 107 6.48 1.03 2.07
CA ASP A 107 5.36 1.26 1.15
C ASP A 107 5.65 2.28 0.01
N THR A 108 6.94 2.51 -0.26
CA THR A 108 7.45 3.24 -1.43
C THR A 108 8.39 2.35 -2.26
N CYS A 109 9.51 1.90 -1.70
CA CYS A 109 10.39 0.92 -2.35
C CYS A 109 9.98 -0.52 -2.01
N LEU A 110 9.76 -0.80 -0.73
CA LEU A 110 9.42 -2.12 -0.19
C LEU A 110 7.98 -2.13 0.32
N SER A 111 7.18 -3.10 -0.14
CA SER A 111 5.79 -3.25 0.24
C SER A 111 5.62 -3.97 1.58
N ASN A 112 4.85 -3.37 2.48
CA ASN A 112 4.41 -3.98 3.73
C ASN A 112 3.05 -4.70 3.59
N LEU A 113 2.55 -4.87 2.37
CA LEU A 113 1.22 -5.44 2.10
C LEU A 113 1.04 -6.83 2.74
N LEU A 114 2.09 -7.65 2.78
CA LEU A 114 2.04 -8.97 3.40
C LEU A 114 1.78 -8.90 4.91
N TYR A 115 2.36 -7.92 5.61
CA TYR A 115 2.03 -7.66 7.02
C TYR A 115 0.55 -7.25 7.15
N TYR A 116 0.11 -6.29 6.35
CA TYR A 116 -1.23 -5.73 6.47
C TYR A 116 -2.35 -6.68 6.04
N ARG A 117 -2.08 -7.70 5.22
CA ARG A 117 -3.03 -8.81 4.98
C ARG A 117 -3.46 -9.50 6.27
N GLY A 118 -2.54 -9.70 7.21
CA GLY A 118 -2.82 -10.25 8.54
C GLY A 118 -3.50 -9.27 9.50
N LYS A 119 -3.69 -8.01 9.09
CA LYS A 119 -4.23 -6.90 9.89
C LYS A 119 -5.49 -6.28 9.27
N ARG A 120 -6.24 -7.08 8.50
CA ARG A 120 -7.42 -6.63 7.74
C ARG A 120 -7.13 -5.36 6.94
N PHE A 121 -5.98 -5.36 6.27
CA PHE A 121 -5.44 -4.28 5.45
C PHE A 121 -5.25 -2.94 6.18
N GLY A 122 -5.18 -2.93 7.52
CA GLY A 122 -5.03 -1.73 8.35
C GLY A 122 -6.30 -1.33 9.11
N CYS A 123 -7.34 -2.17 9.11
CA CYS A 123 -8.48 -2.00 10.02
C CYS A 123 -8.13 -2.43 11.45
N ASP A 124 -7.15 -3.32 11.62
CA ASP A 124 -6.59 -3.64 12.93
C ASP A 124 -5.56 -2.57 13.35
N PRO A 125 -5.52 -2.19 14.63
CA PRO A 125 -4.54 -1.23 15.13
C PRO A 125 -3.09 -1.67 14.85
N TYR A 126 -2.26 -0.70 14.49
CA TYR A 126 -0.82 -0.89 14.34
C TYR A 126 -0.18 -1.27 15.69
N ASN A 127 0.61 -2.34 15.70
CA ASN A 127 1.42 -2.74 16.85
C ASN A 127 2.91 -2.62 16.46
N PRO A 128 3.64 -1.63 17.03
CA PRO A 128 5.05 -1.39 16.69
C PRO A 128 5.95 -2.59 16.97
N MET A 129 5.70 -3.34 18.06
CA MET A 129 6.52 -4.51 18.41
C MET A 129 6.32 -5.65 17.42
N GLU A 130 5.07 -5.92 17.06
CA GLU A 130 4.76 -6.96 16.07
C GLU A 130 5.27 -6.59 14.68
N PHE A 131 5.12 -5.33 14.26
CA PHE A 131 5.66 -4.87 12.98
C PHE A 131 7.18 -5.00 12.96
N ARG A 132 7.87 -4.61 14.03
CA ARG A 132 9.31 -4.77 14.17
C ARG A 132 9.73 -6.25 14.07
N SER A 133 9.05 -7.15 14.77
CA SER A 133 9.31 -8.59 14.67
C SER A 133 9.04 -9.14 13.27
N TRP A 134 8.06 -8.60 12.54
CA TRP A 134 7.79 -8.97 11.16
C TRP A 134 8.86 -8.42 10.20
N ALA A 135 9.26 -7.15 10.34
CA ALA A 135 10.28 -6.51 9.52
C ALA A 135 11.66 -7.16 9.66
N LEU A 136 11.97 -7.71 10.84
CA LEU A 136 13.18 -8.50 11.11
C LEU A 136 13.30 -9.78 10.28
N LYS A 137 12.22 -10.21 9.61
CA LYS A 137 12.27 -11.35 8.68
C LYS A 137 12.91 -10.97 7.34
N GLY A 138 12.91 -9.69 6.97
CA GLY A 138 13.47 -9.22 5.69
C GLY A 138 12.71 -9.74 4.46
N GLU A 139 11.40 -9.95 4.58
CA GLU A 139 10.55 -10.54 3.53
C GLU A 139 9.67 -9.49 2.82
N CYS A 140 10.01 -8.20 2.93
CA CYS A 140 9.29 -7.18 2.17
C CYS A 140 9.62 -7.35 0.68
N THR A 141 8.64 -7.10 -0.20
CA THR A 141 8.83 -7.24 -1.65
C THR A 141 8.95 -5.89 -2.32
N ALA A 142 9.71 -5.77 -3.41
CA ALA A 142 9.77 -4.54 -4.18
C ALA A 142 8.38 -4.13 -4.70
N ILE A 143 8.10 -2.82 -4.71
CA ILE A 143 7.03 -2.25 -5.53
C ILE A 143 7.59 -2.12 -6.96
N PRO A 144 7.16 -2.95 -7.93
CA PRO A 144 7.92 -3.15 -9.17
C PRO A 144 8.13 -1.88 -10.00
N ALA A 145 7.11 -1.01 -10.05
CA ALA A 145 7.19 0.24 -10.80
C ALA A 145 8.20 1.22 -10.19
N VAL A 146 8.32 1.25 -8.86
CA VAL A 146 9.29 2.09 -8.14
C VAL A 146 10.70 1.52 -8.28
N LEU A 147 10.86 0.20 -8.32
CA LEU A 147 12.15 -0.43 -8.65
C LEU A 147 12.60 -0.06 -10.09
N GLY A 148 11.67 -0.03 -11.04
CA GLY A 148 11.92 0.47 -12.40
C GLY A 148 12.42 1.91 -12.40
N LEU A 149 11.75 2.79 -11.64
CA LEU A 149 12.16 4.18 -11.47
C LEU A 149 13.55 4.29 -10.83
N PHE A 150 13.80 3.55 -9.75
CA PHE A 150 15.10 3.50 -9.08
C PHE A 150 16.23 3.18 -10.07
N ASN A 151 16.06 2.13 -10.88
CA ASN A 151 17.04 1.73 -11.88
C ASN A 151 17.26 2.81 -12.95
N ARG A 152 16.19 3.47 -13.42
CA ARG A 152 16.29 4.58 -14.38
C ARG A 152 17.03 5.78 -13.80
N LEU A 153 16.77 6.13 -12.54
CA LEU A 153 17.45 7.23 -11.85
C LEU A 153 18.96 6.96 -11.75
N ILE A 154 19.34 5.76 -11.31
CA ILE A 154 20.73 5.33 -11.24
C ILE A 154 21.39 5.36 -12.62
N SER A 155 20.76 4.80 -13.66
CA SER A 155 21.33 4.77 -15.02
C SER A 155 21.47 6.15 -15.66
N THR A 156 20.62 7.10 -15.25
CA THR A 156 20.67 8.49 -15.75
C THR A 156 21.76 9.30 -15.06
N GLY A 157 22.27 8.85 -13.90
CA GLY A 157 23.36 9.50 -13.17
C GLY A 157 22.93 10.23 -11.90
N PHE A 158 21.66 10.11 -11.48
CA PHE A 158 21.22 10.67 -10.20
C PHE A 158 21.87 9.95 -9.02
N LYS A 159 22.20 10.70 -7.97
CA LYS A 159 22.50 10.13 -6.66
C LYS A 159 21.21 9.80 -5.93
N VAL A 160 20.82 8.52 -5.96
CA VAL A 160 19.64 8.09 -5.23
C VAL A 160 19.96 7.89 -3.75
N MET A 161 19.23 8.56 -2.87
CA MET A 161 19.31 8.40 -1.42
C MET A 161 18.02 7.77 -0.91
N LEU A 162 18.15 6.73 -0.09
CA LEU A 162 17.04 6.08 0.57
C LEU A 162 16.93 6.64 1.98
N VAL A 163 15.72 7.03 2.40
CA VAL A 163 15.44 7.53 3.74
C VAL A 163 14.35 6.66 4.33
N THR A 164 14.47 6.24 5.59
CA THR A 164 13.46 5.39 6.22
C THR A 164 13.27 5.69 7.69
N GLY A 165 12.03 5.46 8.15
CA GLY A 165 11.69 5.46 9.57
C GLY A 165 12.15 4.21 10.34
N ARG A 166 12.66 3.17 9.67
CA ARG A 166 13.25 2.00 10.34
C ARG A 166 14.44 2.41 11.20
N ASP A 167 14.54 1.85 12.40
CA ASP A 167 15.64 2.17 13.31
C ASP A 167 16.93 1.47 12.89
N GLU A 168 18.03 2.21 12.83
CA GLU A 168 19.31 1.68 12.35
C GLU A 168 19.82 0.56 13.23
N LEU A 169 19.78 0.75 14.55
CA LEU A 169 20.36 -0.16 15.53
C LEU A 169 19.80 -1.59 15.41
N THR A 170 18.52 -1.73 15.07
CA THR A 170 17.86 -3.04 15.07
C THR A 170 17.46 -3.53 13.69
N LEU A 171 17.07 -2.62 12.80
CA LEU A 171 16.60 -2.97 11.47
C LEU A 171 17.64 -2.68 10.39
N GLY A 172 18.81 -2.12 10.74
CA GLY A 172 19.85 -1.76 9.78
C GLY A 172 20.29 -2.90 8.87
N PRO A 173 20.91 -3.96 9.40
CA PRO A 173 21.41 -5.07 8.60
C PRO A 173 20.32 -5.70 7.73
N ILE A 174 19.16 -6.03 8.32
CA ILE A 174 18.07 -6.69 7.59
C ILE A 174 17.44 -5.78 6.52
N THR A 175 17.41 -4.47 6.72
CA THR A 175 16.90 -3.53 5.71
C THR A 175 17.83 -3.45 4.51
N VAL A 176 19.15 -3.43 4.75
CA VAL A 176 20.14 -3.49 3.67
C VAL A 176 20.02 -4.80 2.89
N ASP A 177 19.97 -5.94 3.59
CA ASP A 177 19.85 -7.26 2.95
C ASP A 177 18.57 -7.37 2.12
N ASN A 178 17.43 -6.91 2.66
CA ASN A 178 16.15 -6.95 1.96
C ASN A 178 16.12 -6.00 0.75
N LEU A 179 16.69 -4.79 0.85
CA LEU A 179 16.81 -3.89 -0.30
C LEU A 179 17.64 -4.52 -1.42
N LEU A 180 18.79 -5.12 -1.07
CA LEU A 180 19.67 -5.78 -2.04
C LEU A 180 18.97 -6.99 -2.68
N SER A 181 18.27 -7.82 -1.91
CA SER A 181 17.57 -9.00 -2.42
C SER A 181 16.44 -8.62 -3.40
N GLU A 182 15.79 -7.48 -3.17
CA GLU A 182 14.72 -6.95 -4.00
C GLU A 182 15.23 -6.05 -5.15
N GLY A 183 16.54 -5.97 -5.37
CA GLY A 183 17.16 -5.33 -6.52
C GLY A 183 17.53 -3.85 -6.33
N TYR A 184 17.33 -3.28 -5.15
CA TYR A 184 17.75 -1.91 -4.81
C TYR A 184 19.26 -1.85 -4.49
N SER A 185 20.08 -1.95 -5.53
CA SER A 185 21.54 -1.85 -5.44
C SER A 185 22.08 -0.55 -6.04
N GLY A 186 23.20 -0.05 -5.53
CA GLY A 186 23.87 1.14 -6.10
C GLY A 186 23.35 2.51 -5.66
N TYR A 187 22.45 2.59 -4.66
CA TYR A 187 22.09 3.86 -4.03
C TYR A 187 23.29 4.52 -3.33
N ASP A 188 23.33 5.86 -3.29
CA ASP A 188 24.42 6.66 -2.68
C ASP A 188 24.46 6.46 -1.17
N ARG A 189 23.29 6.56 -0.51
CA ARG A 189 23.13 6.45 0.95
C ARG A 189 21.79 5.83 1.33
N LEU A 190 21.81 5.07 2.41
CA LEU A 190 20.62 4.73 3.20
C LEU A 190 20.69 5.49 4.53
N ILE A 191 19.66 6.27 4.82
CA ILE A 191 19.53 7.10 6.03
C ILE A 191 18.39 6.53 6.87
N MET A 192 18.71 6.09 8.08
CA MET A 192 17.79 5.39 8.97
C MET A 192 17.54 6.19 10.25
N ARG A 193 16.46 5.87 10.98
CA ARG A 193 16.12 6.55 12.23
C ARG A 193 17.11 6.19 13.33
N GLY A 194 17.57 7.20 14.07
CA GLY A 194 18.45 7.00 15.23
C GLY A 194 19.89 6.65 14.88
N GLY A 195 20.22 6.67 13.59
CA GLY A 195 21.58 6.61 13.10
C GLY A 195 22.34 7.90 13.31
N ASP A 196 23.65 7.79 13.57
CA ASP A 196 24.57 8.81 13.07
C ASP A 196 24.47 8.83 11.54
N MET A 197 24.90 9.89 10.84
CA MET A 197 24.94 9.91 9.37
C MET A 197 25.99 8.94 8.78
N GLY A 198 26.11 7.73 9.34
CA GLY A 198 26.96 6.63 8.93
C GLY A 198 26.45 6.01 7.64
N THR A 199 27.27 6.12 6.60
CA THR A 199 26.94 5.69 5.26
C THR A 199 26.95 4.16 5.16
N SER A 200 25.79 3.51 5.19
CA SER A 200 25.65 2.20 4.56
C SER A 200 25.52 2.45 3.04
N ARG A 201 26.61 2.22 2.31
CA ARG A 201 26.59 2.27 0.84
C ARG A 201 25.95 0.98 0.32
N GLY A 202 25.00 1.09 -0.59
CA GLY A 202 24.44 -0.07 -1.28
C GLY A 202 25.56 -0.77 -2.05
N GLY A 203 25.87 -2.01 -1.69
CA GLY A 203 26.83 -2.82 -2.44
C GLY A 203 26.43 -2.89 -3.92
N ARG A 204 27.42 -2.83 -4.81
CA ARG A 204 27.23 -3.11 -6.24
C ARG A 204 27.30 -4.63 -6.37
N LEU A 205 26.28 -5.28 -6.92
CA LEU A 205 26.40 -6.69 -7.30
C LEU A 205 27.51 -6.82 -8.36
N PRO A 206 28.34 -7.88 -8.30
CA PRO A 206 29.46 -8.08 -9.20
C PRO A 206 29.05 -8.20 -10.68
#